data_AF-A0A4V1UML6-F1
#
_entry.id   AF-A0A4V1UML6-F1
#
_cell.length_a   1.000
_cell.length_b   1.000
_cell.length_c   1.000
_cell.angle_alpha   90.00
_cell.angle_beta   90.00
_cell.angle_gamma   90.00
#
_symmetry.space_group_name_H-M   'P 1'
#
loop_
_entity.id
_entity.type
_entity.pdbx_description
1 polymer ?
#
loop_
_entity_poly.entity_id
_entity_poly.type
_entity_poly.pdbx_seq_one_letter_code
_entity_poly.pdbx_strand_id
1 'polypeptide(L)'
;MTERVLHPETLALHAGWRADPATGAVVPPIYQTTSYQFQSSDHAANLFALKELGNIYTRIMNPTTDVLEKRLAALEGGAGALAVASGQAASALAIQNLARAGDNIVSSTDLYG
;
A
#
# COMPACT_ATOMS: atom_id res chain seq x y z
N MET A 1 2.99 20.89 18.60
CA MET A 1 4.25 20.48 17.95
C MET A 1 4.13 20.83 16.48
N THR A 2 4.94 21.73 15.96
CA THR A 2 4.96 22.02 14.51
C THR A 2 5.43 20.77 13.78
N GLU A 3 4.58 20.19 12.93
CA GLU A 3 4.98 19.09 12.05
C GLU A 3 6.15 19.55 11.20
N ARG A 4 7.31 18.92 11.41
CA ARG A 4 8.49 19.18 10.61
C ARG A 4 8.30 18.49 9.28
N VAL A 5 7.99 19.27 8.23
CA VAL A 5 8.01 18.78 6.86
C VAL A 5 9.43 18.28 6.57
N LEU A 6 9.55 16.98 6.28
CA LEU A 6 10.81 16.37 5.90
C LEU A 6 11.09 16.64 4.43
N HIS A 7 12.38 16.69 4.07
CA HIS A 7 12.78 16.78 2.66
C HIS A 7 12.37 15.50 1.89
N PRO A 8 11.99 15.59 0.61
CA PRO A 8 11.59 14.43 -0.20
C PRO A 8 12.63 13.30 -0.20
N GLU A 9 13.92 13.61 -0.21
CA GLU A 9 15.01 12.63 -0.17
C GLU A 9 15.03 11.85 1.15
N THR A 10 14.68 12.52 2.26
CA THR A 10 14.54 11.87 3.57
C THR A 10 13.33 10.94 3.58
N LEU A 11 12.22 11.35 2.97
CA LEU A 11 11.02 10.51 2.84
C LEU A 11 11.27 9.30 1.93
N ALA A 12 11.93 9.51 0.79
CA ALA A 12 12.29 8.44 -0.14
C ALA A 12 13.18 7.37 0.51
N LEU A 13 14.08 7.79 1.42
CA LEU A 13 14.92 6.84 2.15
C LEU A 13 14.20 6.15 3.31
N HIS A 14 13.37 6.89 4.06
CA HIS A 14 12.93 6.44 5.37
C HIS A 14 11.41 6.25 5.51
N ALA A 15 10.54 6.91 4.77
CA ALA A 15 9.09 6.75 4.98
C ALA A 15 8.67 5.27 4.87
N GLY A 16 7.74 4.86 5.74
CA GLY A 16 7.22 3.49 5.83
C GLY A 16 8.06 2.48 6.61
N TRP A 17 9.36 2.72 6.89
CA TRP A 17 10.22 1.76 7.60
C TRP A 17 11.34 2.43 8.41
N ARG A 18 11.76 1.82 9.51
CA ARG A 18 12.96 2.26 10.26
C ARG A 18 13.86 1.10 10.62
N ALA A 19 13.30 0.11 11.29
CA ALA A 19 13.99 -1.13 11.63
C ALA A 19 12.96 -2.22 11.92
N ASP A 20 13.35 -3.47 11.70
CA ASP A 20 12.59 -4.64 12.14
C ASP A 20 12.65 -4.75 13.68
N PRO A 21 11.51 -4.73 14.39
CA PRO A 21 11.50 -4.88 15.85
C PRO A 21 12.00 -6.25 16.33
N ALA A 22 11.96 -7.30 15.50
CA ALA A 22 12.39 -8.64 15.89
C ALA A 22 13.91 -8.84 15.79
N THR A 23 14.56 -8.21 14.80
CA THR A 23 15.97 -8.47 14.46
C THR A 23 16.87 -7.23 14.45
N GLY A 24 16.30 -6.02 14.45
CA GLY A 24 17.03 -4.76 14.28
C GLY A 24 17.43 -4.45 12.84
N ALA A 25 17.01 -5.25 11.85
CA ALA A 25 17.35 -5.02 10.44
C ALA A 25 16.78 -3.69 9.93
N VAL A 26 17.65 -2.81 9.42
CA VAL A 26 17.26 -1.48 8.89
C VAL A 26 16.80 -1.52 7.43
N VAL A 27 17.16 -2.58 6.70
CA VAL A 27 16.61 -2.87 5.36
C VAL A 27 15.31 -3.66 5.55
N PRO A 28 14.20 -3.29 4.88
CA PRO A 28 12.97 -4.06 4.96
C PRO A 28 13.19 -5.53 4.53
N PRO A 29 12.77 -6.51 5.35
CA PRO A 29 12.76 -7.91 4.94
C PRO A 29 11.86 -8.15 3.72
N ILE A 30 12.20 -9.18 2.95
CA ILE A 30 11.39 -9.62 1.81
C ILE A 30 10.39 -10.68 2.30
N TYR A 31 9.12 -10.30 2.42
CA TYR A 31 8.02 -11.20 2.78
C TYR A 31 7.50 -11.94 1.54
N GLN A 32 8.33 -12.83 0.99
CA GLN A 32 8.01 -13.65 -0.20
C GLN A 32 7.09 -14.82 0.18
N THR A 33 5.87 -14.52 0.62
CA THR A 33 4.84 -15.49 1.01
C THR A 33 3.52 -15.18 0.32
N THR A 34 2.61 -16.15 0.25
CA THR A 34 1.24 -15.96 -0.23
C THR A 34 0.26 -15.69 0.91
N SER A 35 0.42 -16.33 2.06
CA SER A 35 -0.55 -16.35 3.17
C SER A 35 0.13 -16.14 4.52
N TYR A 36 -0.68 -15.77 5.52
CA TYR A 36 -0.24 -15.50 6.89
C TYR A 36 -1.01 -16.38 7.87
N GLN A 37 -0.30 -16.85 8.90
CA GLN A 37 -0.91 -17.70 9.92
C GLN A 37 -1.77 -16.88 10.89
N PHE A 38 -2.98 -17.36 11.15
CA PHE A 38 -3.85 -16.78 12.18
C PHE A 38 -3.55 -17.37 13.56
N GLN A 39 -3.72 -16.56 14.60
CA GLN A 39 -3.55 -16.98 15.99
C GLN A 39 -4.70 -17.88 16.47
N SER A 40 -5.91 -17.66 15.94
CA SER A 40 -7.12 -18.43 16.22
C SER A 40 -8.19 -18.18 15.15
N SER A 41 -9.30 -18.94 15.19
CA SER A 41 -10.48 -18.68 14.36
C SER A 41 -11.08 -17.30 14.60
N ASP A 42 -11.07 -16.83 15.85
CA ASP A 42 -11.64 -15.53 16.24
C ASP A 42 -10.77 -14.39 15.71
N HIS A 43 -9.44 -14.54 15.78
CA HIS A 43 -8.50 -13.61 15.15
C HIS A 43 -8.73 -13.52 13.64
N ALA A 44 -8.89 -14.66 12.95
CA ALA A 44 -9.21 -14.65 11.52
C ALA A 44 -10.52 -13.89 11.23
N ALA A 45 -11.59 -14.16 11.98
CA ALA A 45 -12.87 -13.48 11.83
C ALA A 45 -12.75 -11.96 12.05
N ASN A 46 -11.96 -11.53 13.03
CA ASN A 46 -11.71 -10.11 13.30
C ASN A 46 -10.96 -9.42 12.15
N LEU A 47 -9.94 -10.06 11.57
CA LEU A 47 -9.21 -9.54 10.42
C LEU A 47 -10.11 -9.37 9.19
N PHE A 48 -10.92 -10.38 8.85
CA PHE A 48 -11.83 -10.30 7.70
C PHE A 48 -12.98 -9.31 7.90
N ALA A 49 -13.39 -9.07 9.16
CA ALA A 49 -14.41 -8.07 9.49
C ALA A 49 -13.84 -6.65 9.68
N LEU A 50 -12.53 -6.45 9.45
CA LEU A 50 -11.80 -5.19 9.69
C LEU A 50 -11.95 -4.66 11.13
N LYS A 51 -12.19 -5.55 12.10
CA LYS A 51 -12.19 -5.22 13.54
C LYS A 51 -10.78 -5.17 14.11
N GLU A 52 -9.87 -5.87 13.45
CA GLU A 52 -8.44 -5.88 13.72
C GLU A 52 -7.70 -5.71 12.38
N LEU A 53 -6.56 -5.02 12.40
CA LEU A 53 -5.71 -4.83 11.23
C LEU A 53 -4.57 -5.82 11.24
N GLY A 54 -4.33 -6.49 10.12
CA GLY A 54 -3.26 -7.47 10.00
C GLY A 54 -3.29 -8.19 8.67
N ASN A 55 -2.19 -8.87 8.35
CA ASN A 55 -2.03 -9.54 7.06
C ASN A 55 -2.85 -10.83 6.98
N ILE A 56 -3.53 -11.03 5.85
CA ILE A 56 -4.34 -12.21 5.56
C ILE A 56 -3.74 -12.99 4.39
N TYR A 57 -3.57 -12.32 3.25
CA TYR A 57 -3.11 -12.91 1.99
C TYR A 57 -2.46 -11.82 1.12
N THR A 58 -1.33 -12.13 0.48
CA THR A 58 -0.46 -11.19 -0.24
C THR A 58 -1.16 -10.46 -1.39
N ARG A 59 -2.21 -11.05 -2.00
CA ARG A 59 -3.03 -10.35 -3.01
C ARG A 59 -3.72 -9.10 -2.46
N ILE A 60 -3.99 -9.05 -1.16
CA ILE A 60 -4.68 -7.94 -0.48
C ILE A 60 -3.67 -7.01 0.19
N MET A 61 -2.68 -7.58 0.88
CA MET A 61 -1.68 -6.83 1.63
C MET A 61 -0.43 -7.68 1.91
N ASN A 62 0.73 -7.05 1.93
CA ASN A 62 2.02 -7.68 2.21
C ASN A 62 2.95 -6.65 2.87
N PRO A 63 3.69 -6.97 3.95
CA PRO A 63 4.53 -5.99 4.64
C PRO A 63 5.63 -5.36 3.77
N THR A 64 6.22 -6.10 2.82
CA THR A 64 7.21 -5.52 1.90
C THR A 64 6.55 -4.48 0.98
N THR A 65 5.36 -4.81 0.47
CA THR A 65 4.56 -3.91 -0.38
C THR A 65 4.04 -2.69 0.39
N ASP A 66 3.58 -2.87 1.62
CA ASP A 66 3.06 -1.81 2.49
C ASP A 66 4.13 -0.72 2.79
N VAL A 67 5.40 -1.11 2.90
CA VAL A 67 6.51 -0.13 3.02
C VAL A 67 6.59 0.76 1.78
N LEU A 68 6.45 0.20 0.57
CA LEU A 68 6.43 0.97 -0.68
C LEU A 68 5.21 1.89 -0.73
N GLU A 69 4.03 1.38 -0.38
CA GLU A 69 2.77 2.13 -0.39
C GLU A 69 2.83 3.33 0.57
N LYS A 70 3.22 3.11 1.83
CA LYS A 70 3.39 4.19 2.81
C LYS A 70 4.41 5.23 2.36
N ARG A 71 5.48 4.81 1.69
CA ARG A 71 6.52 5.70 1.20
C ARG A 71 6.03 6.57 0.06
N LEU A 72 5.35 5.99 -0.93
CA LEU A 72 4.76 6.77 -2.02
C LEU A 72 3.67 7.72 -1.52
N ALA A 73 2.81 7.27 -0.60
CA ALA A 73 1.80 8.13 0.02
C ALA A 73 2.45 9.35 0.73
N ALA A 74 3.54 9.13 1.47
CA ALA A 74 4.27 10.21 2.14
C ALA A 74 4.94 11.18 1.16
N LEU A 75 5.45 10.69 0.02
CA LEU A 75 6.08 11.52 -1.01
C LEU A 75 5.06 12.36 -1.78
N GLU A 76 3.91 11.79 -2.14
CA GLU A 76 2.87 12.46 -2.92
C GLU A 76 1.90 13.27 -2.04
N GLY A 77 1.96 13.13 -0.71
CA GLY A 77 1.02 13.76 0.23
C GLY A 77 -0.38 13.14 0.20
N GLY A 78 -0.51 11.90 -0.27
CA GLY A 78 -1.77 11.16 -0.33
C GLY A 78 -2.16 10.51 1.00
N ALA A 79 -3.46 10.24 1.19
CA ALA A 79 -3.96 9.55 2.38
C ALA A 79 -3.55 8.06 2.43
N GLY A 80 -3.16 7.49 1.29
CA GLY A 80 -2.70 6.12 1.13
C GLY A 80 -2.24 5.88 -0.30
N ALA A 81 -1.64 4.72 -0.55
CA ALA A 81 -1.25 4.26 -1.89
C ALA A 81 -1.53 2.76 -2.01
N LEU A 82 -1.55 2.27 -3.25
CA LEU A 82 -1.73 0.85 -3.57
C LEU A 82 -0.73 0.45 -4.64
N ALA A 83 0.14 -0.50 -4.32
CA ALA A 83 1.08 -1.06 -5.27
C ALA A 83 0.44 -2.22 -6.04
N VAL A 84 0.60 -2.20 -7.35
CA VAL A 84 -0.04 -3.14 -8.27
C VAL A 84 0.96 -3.64 -9.32
N ALA A 85 0.56 -4.66 -10.07
CA ALA A 85 1.47 -5.38 -10.97
C ALA A 85 2.03 -4.52 -12.13
N SER A 86 1.34 -3.46 -12.55
CA SER A 86 1.79 -2.60 -13.64
C SER A 86 1.13 -1.21 -13.60
N GLY A 87 1.69 -0.25 -14.34
CA GLY A 87 1.07 1.06 -14.51
C GLY A 87 -0.32 0.99 -15.14
N GLN A 88 -0.53 0.09 -16.12
CA GLN A 88 -1.85 -0.13 -16.71
C GLN A 88 -2.86 -0.72 -15.72
N ALA A 89 -2.43 -1.60 -14.81
CA ALA A 89 -3.29 -2.07 -13.72
C ALA A 89 -3.67 -0.93 -12.77
N ALA A 90 -2.75 0.00 -12.50
CA ALA A 90 -3.01 1.16 -11.66
C ALA A 90 -4.09 2.06 -12.29
N SER A 91 -3.92 2.42 -13.57
CA SER A 91 -4.91 3.19 -14.34
C SER A 91 -6.27 2.50 -14.40
N ALA A 92 -6.28 1.19 -14.69
CA ALA A 92 -7.50 0.41 -14.78
C ALA A 92 -8.26 0.36 -13.44
N LEU A 93 -7.57 0.05 -12.33
CA LEU A 93 -8.19 -0.02 -11.01
C LEU A 93 -8.69 1.35 -10.53
N ALA A 94 -7.96 2.44 -10.82
CA ALA A 94 -8.40 3.79 -10.49
C ALA A 94 -9.72 4.15 -11.20
N ILE A 95 -9.84 3.83 -12.49
CA ILE A 95 -11.07 4.10 -13.26
C ILE A 95 -12.20 3.17 -12.83
N GLN A 96 -11.95 1.86 -12.75
CA GLN A 96 -12.99 0.86 -12.47
C GLN A 96 -13.56 0.97 -11.05
N ASN A 97 -12.79 1.50 -10.09
CA ASN A 97 -13.31 1.77 -8.75
C ASN A 97 -14.21 3.02 -8.68
N LEU A 98 -14.14 3.92 -9.66
CA LEU A 98 -14.87 5.19 -9.65
C LEU A 98 -16.07 5.19 -10.62
N ALA A 99 -15.90 4.60 -11.80
CA ALA A 99 -16.86 4.66 -12.90
C ALA A 99 -17.58 3.33 -13.13
N ARG A 100 -18.83 3.40 -13.58
CA ARG A 100 -19.64 2.26 -14.01
C ARG A 100 -20.25 2.50 -15.40
N ALA A 101 -20.94 1.49 -15.93
CA ALA A 101 -21.68 1.63 -17.18
C ALA A 101 -22.69 2.79 -17.10
N GLY A 102 -22.58 3.73 -18.04
CA GLY A 102 -23.39 4.96 -18.09
C GLY A 102 -22.66 6.23 -17.63
N ASP A 103 -21.50 6.10 -16.97
CA ASP A 103 -20.67 7.25 -16.60
C ASP A 103 -19.81 7.73 -17.77
N ASN A 104 -19.31 8.96 -17.68
CA ASN A 104 -18.43 9.57 -18.68
C ASN A 104 -17.05 9.86 -18.07
N ILE A 105 -15.99 9.66 -18.85
CA ILE A 105 -14.61 10.00 -18.49
C ILE A 105 -14.11 11.04 -19.49
N VAL A 106 -13.62 12.17 -19.00
CA VAL A 106 -12.94 13.18 -19.81
C VAL A 106 -11.44 12.96 -19.69
N SER A 107 -10.75 12.83 -20.82
CA SER A 107 -9.30 12.61 -20.84
C SER A 107 -8.58 13.60 -21.74
N SER A 108 -7.26 13.69 -21.56
CA SER A 108 -6.36 14.32 -22.53
C SER A 108 -6.43 13.58 -23.88
N THR A 109 -6.12 14.28 -24.97
CA THR A 109 -5.88 13.69 -26.29
C THR A 109 -4.53 13.00 -26.39
N ASP A 110 -3.61 13.33 -25.49
CA ASP A 110 -2.22 12.85 -25.46
C ASP A 110 -2.03 11.89 -24.29
N LEU A 111 -2.44 10.63 -24.47
CA LEU A 111 -2.29 9.57 -23.48
C LEU A 111 -1.27 8.52 -23.93
N TYR A 112 -0.72 7.81 -22.94
CA TYR A 112 0.03 6.59 -23.21
C TYR A 112 -0.91 5.51 -23.77
N GLY A 113 -0.52 4.90 -24.90
CA GLY A 113 -1.29 3.90 -25.63
C GLY A 113 -1.13 2.46 -25.15
#